data_AF-D0N9H7-F1
#
_entry.id   AF-D0N9H7-F1
#
_cell.length_a   1.000
_cell.length_b   1.000
_cell.length_c   1.000
_cell.angle_alpha   90.00
_cell.angle_beta   90.00
_cell.angle_gamma   90.00
#
_symmetry.space_group_name_H-M   'P 1'
#
loop_
_entity.id
_entity.type
_entity.pdbx_description
1 polymer ?
#
loop_
_entity_poly.entity_id
_entity_poly.type
_entity_poly.pdbx_seq_one_letter_code
_entity_poly.pdbx_strand_id
1 'polypeptide(L)'
;MSHGSPIAGSGFKHVRVVADKFDATTSHVTGGLWVSFALPDGIDTSRPRKWCAVTYTWLDTLRKEKGERLGIHIVPGVDMSARWSAANDEPFMLWLHEEVAKQGGTFEQRRVISLDEEQCDLLVNCSGLAAKELAGYDTVFPFRCQIINVFHSKPNEPKVSVDKDGQHAYIIPRPDGDVVLGETVQEHNWSTENKDDDVDGVWERCCRLWPEVALEVCVLKCRPLRLNRRR
;
A
#
# COMPACT_ATOMS: atom_id res chain seq x y z
N MET A 1 4.53 26.43 5.97
CA MET A 1 5.03 25.39 6.88
C MET A 1 5.55 24.27 5.98
N SER A 2 6.79 23.80 6.13
CA SER A 2 7.33 22.74 5.26
C SER A 2 6.58 21.43 5.50
N HIS A 3 5.84 20.94 4.51
CA HIS A 3 5.09 19.69 4.57
C HIS A 3 5.99 18.47 4.29
N GLY A 4 7.12 18.37 5.02
CA GLY A 4 8.02 17.23 4.99
C GLY A 4 7.51 16.06 5.86
N SER A 5 8.30 14.97 5.92
CA SER A 5 8.02 13.81 6.79
C SER A 5 7.62 14.24 8.21
N PRO A 6 6.51 13.72 8.79
CA PRO A 6 5.98 14.18 10.09
C PRO A 6 6.98 14.13 11.25
N ILE A 7 7.93 13.19 11.20
CA ILE A 7 8.94 13.00 12.25
C ILE A 7 10.12 13.95 12.07
N ALA A 8 10.50 14.23 10.83
CA ALA A 8 11.63 15.11 10.58
C ALA A 8 11.29 16.60 10.82
N GLY A 9 10.01 16.97 10.75
CA GLY A 9 9.52 18.33 11.05
C GLY A 9 9.20 18.63 12.52
N SER A 10 9.30 17.66 13.44
CA SER A 10 8.81 17.79 14.83
C SER A 10 9.87 18.16 15.88
N GLY A 11 11.07 18.57 15.45
CA GLY A 11 12.13 19.06 16.35
C GLY A 11 13.13 18.00 16.84
N PHE A 12 13.05 16.77 16.33
CA PHE A 12 14.07 15.74 16.54
C PHE A 12 15.34 16.08 15.73
N LYS A 13 16.51 16.00 16.37
CA LYS A 13 17.80 16.40 15.76
C LYS A 13 18.52 15.25 15.06
N HIS A 14 18.29 14.02 15.50
CA HIS A 14 18.96 12.82 15.00
C HIS A 14 17.93 11.75 14.68
N VAL A 15 17.45 11.73 13.44
CA VAL A 15 16.50 10.73 12.96
C VAL A 15 17.26 9.66 12.19
N ARG A 16 17.09 8.40 12.59
CA ARG A 16 17.64 7.23 11.90
C ARG A 16 16.51 6.27 11.58
N VAL A 17 16.41 5.89 10.30
CA VAL A 17 15.47 4.88 9.83
C VAL A 17 16.25 3.58 9.62
N VAL A 18 15.85 2.52 10.32
CA VAL A 18 16.46 1.20 10.22
C VAL A 18 15.44 0.23 9.61
N ALA A 19 15.83 -0.47 8.56
CA ALA A 19 15.01 -1.51 7.95
C ALA A 19 15.87 -2.61 7.32
N ASP A 20 15.38 -3.85 7.32
CA ASP A 20 16.02 -4.96 6.59
C ASP A 20 15.99 -4.72 5.06
N LYS A 21 14.92 -4.07 4.59
CA LYS A 21 14.67 -3.75 3.19
C LYS A 21 14.09 -2.36 3.05
N PHE A 22 14.66 -1.58 2.14
CA PHE A 22 14.14 -0.28 1.72
C PHE A 22 13.40 -0.40 0.39
N ASP A 23 13.88 -1.27 -0.48
CA ASP A 23 13.24 -1.63 -1.75
C ASP A 23 12.48 -2.96 -1.58
N ALA A 24 11.42 -3.17 -2.35
CA ALA A 24 10.61 -4.39 -2.31
C ALA A 24 9.94 -4.68 -0.94
N THR A 25 9.40 -3.64 -0.31
CA THR A 25 8.50 -3.75 0.85
C THR A 25 7.06 -4.05 0.41
N THR A 26 6.16 -4.41 1.34
CA THR A 26 4.72 -4.56 1.05
C THR A 26 4.14 -3.29 0.41
N SER A 27 4.64 -2.09 0.74
CA SER A 27 4.17 -0.85 0.13
C SER A 27 4.54 -0.71 -1.35
N HIS A 28 5.58 -1.39 -1.85
CA HIS A 28 5.93 -1.33 -3.28
C HIS A 28 4.96 -2.09 -4.18
N VAL A 29 4.12 -2.94 -3.58
CA VAL A 29 3.22 -3.86 -4.27
C VAL A 29 1.75 -3.61 -3.88
N THR A 30 1.47 -2.55 -3.12
CA THR A 30 0.09 -2.14 -2.83
C THR A 30 -0.60 -1.64 -4.10
N GLY A 31 -1.93 -1.76 -4.12
CA GLY A 31 -2.73 -1.19 -5.21
C GLY A 31 -2.72 0.34 -5.22
N GLY A 32 -2.22 0.98 -4.14
CA GLY A 32 -2.09 2.43 -4.04
C GLY A 32 -3.41 3.21 -4.02
N LEU A 33 -4.55 2.54 -3.86
CA LEU A 33 -5.85 3.20 -3.80
C LEU A 33 -6.14 3.74 -2.39
N TRP A 34 -6.47 5.03 -2.28
CA TRP A 34 -6.85 5.63 -1.00
C TRP A 34 -8.36 5.50 -0.75
N VAL A 35 -8.75 4.45 -0.03
CA VAL A 35 -10.15 4.13 0.30
C VAL A 35 -10.29 3.79 1.78
N SER A 36 -11.36 4.27 2.41
CA SER A 36 -11.78 3.76 3.72
C SER A 36 -12.47 2.41 3.53
N PHE A 37 -11.85 1.33 3.99
CA PHE A 37 -12.47 0.01 3.94
C PHE A 37 -13.76 -0.04 4.79
N ALA A 38 -14.75 -0.79 4.32
CA ALA A 38 -15.86 -1.21 5.15
C ALA A 38 -15.31 -2.07 6.29
N LEU A 39 -15.48 -1.62 7.53
CA LEU A 39 -15.09 -2.35 8.72
C LEU A 39 -16.28 -3.17 9.23
N PRO A 40 -16.06 -4.34 9.86
CA PRO A 40 -17.13 -5.11 10.47
C PRO A 40 -17.95 -4.29 11.46
N ASP A 41 -19.22 -4.64 11.61
CA ASP A 41 -20.12 -4.00 12.56
C ASP A 41 -19.54 -4.03 13.99
N GLY A 42 -19.79 -2.95 14.74
CA GLY A 42 -19.33 -2.81 16.12
C GLY A 42 -17.84 -2.46 16.29
N ILE A 43 -17.11 -2.15 15.21
CA ILE A 43 -15.78 -1.53 15.31
C ILE A 43 -15.91 -0.03 15.59
N ASP A 44 -15.20 0.49 16.58
CA ASP A 44 -15.00 1.93 16.71
C ASP A 44 -14.14 2.45 15.55
N THR A 45 -14.81 3.14 14.63
CA THR A 45 -14.19 3.73 13.45
C THR A 45 -13.80 5.19 13.65
N SER A 46 -14.06 5.79 14.83
CA SER A 46 -13.88 7.23 15.07
C SER A 46 -12.44 7.68 14.84
N ARG A 47 -11.46 6.93 15.36
CA ARG A 47 -10.03 7.24 15.23
C ARG A 47 -9.49 6.90 13.83
N PRO A 48 -9.73 5.71 13.25
CA PRO A 48 -9.36 5.42 11.86
C PRO A 48 -9.92 6.44 10.87
N ARG A 49 -11.20 6.85 10.99
CA ARG A 49 -11.79 7.86 10.10
C ARG A 49 -11.10 9.21 10.20
N LYS A 50 -10.71 9.64 11.41
CA LYS A 50 -9.93 10.88 11.60
C LYS A 50 -8.56 10.78 10.93
N TRP A 51 -7.87 9.66 11.09
CA TRP A 51 -6.60 9.43 10.39
C TRP A 51 -6.78 9.44 8.87
N CYS A 52 -7.81 8.78 8.36
CA CYS A 52 -8.13 8.78 6.93
C CYS A 52 -8.36 10.20 6.39
N ALA A 53 -9.11 11.02 7.12
CA ALA A 53 -9.38 12.40 6.72
C ALA A 53 -8.11 13.27 6.74
N VAL A 54 -7.32 13.20 7.81
CA VAL A 54 -6.07 13.96 7.93
C VAL A 54 -5.08 13.57 6.85
N THR A 55 -4.89 12.28 6.60
CA THR A 55 -3.97 11.82 5.55
C THR A 55 -4.48 12.18 4.17
N TYR A 56 -5.79 12.08 3.88
CA TYR A 56 -6.34 12.54 2.60
C TYR A 56 -6.07 14.02 2.36
N THR A 57 -6.37 14.88 3.33
CA THR A 57 -6.11 16.32 3.22
C THR A 57 -4.62 16.60 3.01
N TRP A 58 -3.75 15.88 3.71
CA TRP A 58 -2.30 16.03 3.54
C TRP A 58 -1.83 15.58 2.15
N LEU A 59 -2.30 14.43 1.65
CA LEU A 59 -1.97 13.93 0.30
C LEU A 59 -2.48 14.86 -0.80
N ASP A 60 -3.69 15.40 -0.68
CA ASP A 60 -4.24 16.34 -1.66
C ASP A 60 -3.46 17.67 -1.67
N THR A 61 -3.04 18.16 -0.50
CA THR A 61 -2.14 19.32 -0.41
C THR A 61 -0.81 19.04 -1.08
N LEU A 62 -0.15 17.91 -0.76
CA LEU A 62 1.11 17.54 -1.40
C LEU A 62 0.99 17.41 -2.91
N ARG A 63 -0.08 16.77 -3.40
CA ARG A 63 -0.39 16.67 -4.83
C ARG A 63 -0.49 18.04 -5.48
N LYS A 64 -1.21 18.99 -4.86
CA LYS A 64 -1.35 20.37 -5.36
C LYS A 64 -0.02 21.12 -5.39
N GLU A 65 0.85 20.90 -4.41
CA GLU A 65 2.12 21.62 -4.27
C GLU A 65 3.27 21.04 -5.11
N LYS A 66 3.33 19.72 -5.23
CA LYS A 66 4.48 18.98 -5.80
C LYS A 66 4.17 18.31 -7.14
N GLY A 67 2.90 18.27 -7.52
CA GLY A 67 2.44 17.72 -8.78
C GLY A 67 2.56 16.20 -8.88
N GLU A 68 2.47 15.71 -10.12
CA GLU A 68 2.33 14.30 -10.46
C GLU A 68 3.58 13.45 -10.19
N ARG A 69 4.75 14.07 -9.99
CA ARG A 69 6.02 13.38 -9.72
C ARG A 69 5.98 12.52 -8.43
N LEU A 70 5.09 12.85 -7.50
CA LEU A 70 4.89 12.07 -6.28
C LEU A 70 4.16 10.74 -6.50
N GLY A 71 3.63 10.50 -7.70
CA GLY A 71 2.75 9.38 -7.97
C GLY A 71 1.36 9.53 -7.33
N ILE A 72 0.96 10.70 -6.86
CA ILE A 72 -0.36 10.91 -6.24
C ILE A 72 -1.32 11.50 -7.28
N HIS A 73 -2.39 10.78 -7.61
CA HIS A 73 -3.35 11.18 -8.64
C HIS A 73 -4.79 11.14 -8.12
N ILE A 74 -5.62 12.08 -8.59
CA ILE A 74 -7.07 11.94 -8.49
C ILE A 74 -7.51 11.24 -9.76
N VAL A 75 -8.10 10.05 -9.62
CA VAL A 75 -8.53 9.26 -10.77
C VAL A 75 -10.04 9.08 -10.67
N PRO A 76 -10.83 9.55 -11.65
CA PRO A 76 -12.26 9.25 -11.69
C PRO A 76 -12.43 7.75 -11.71
N GLY A 77 -13.16 7.21 -10.74
CA GLY A 77 -13.47 5.80 -10.66
C GLY A 77 -14.94 5.62 -10.36
N VAL A 78 -15.48 4.49 -10.81
CA VAL A 78 -16.81 4.04 -10.48
C VAL A 78 -16.66 3.00 -9.37
N ASP A 79 -16.96 3.39 -8.14
CA ASP A 79 -17.49 2.42 -7.21
C ASP A 79 -18.98 2.29 -7.51
N MET A 80 -19.48 1.05 -7.48
CA MET A 80 -20.93 0.84 -7.47
C MET A 80 -21.59 1.46 -6.21
N SER A 81 -20.81 2.15 -5.36
CA SER A 81 -21.20 3.13 -4.34
C SER A 81 -20.45 4.51 -4.18
N ALA A 82 -19.36 4.94 -4.88
CA ALA A 82 -18.67 6.28 -4.71
C ALA A 82 -17.44 6.59 -5.66
N ARG A 83 -16.72 7.73 -5.48
CA ARG A 83 -15.51 8.20 -6.25
C ARG A 83 -14.24 8.29 -5.37
N TRP A 84 -13.02 8.16 -5.94
CA TRP A 84 -11.74 7.98 -5.17
C TRP A 84 -10.47 8.64 -5.77
N SER A 85 -9.32 8.47 -5.11
CA SER A 85 -7.97 8.88 -5.55
C SER A 85 -7.01 7.67 -5.55
N ALA A 86 -6.12 7.58 -6.55
CA ALA A 86 -5.14 6.49 -6.68
C ALA A 86 -3.70 7.05 -6.63
N ALA A 87 -2.81 6.34 -5.95
CA ALA A 87 -1.40 6.64 -5.86
C ALA A 87 -0.55 5.50 -6.46
N ASN A 88 0.60 5.82 -7.01
CA ASN A 88 1.68 4.88 -7.28
C ASN A 88 2.66 4.95 -6.10
N ASP A 89 2.78 3.86 -5.36
CA ASP A 89 3.48 3.84 -4.07
C ASP A 89 5.01 3.91 -4.22
N GLU A 90 5.57 3.45 -5.35
CA GLU A 90 7.02 3.46 -5.58
C GLU A 90 7.61 4.89 -5.69
N PRO A 91 7.09 5.78 -6.56
CA PRO A 91 7.49 7.20 -6.57
C PRO A 91 7.30 7.89 -5.22
N PHE A 92 6.24 7.53 -4.49
CA PHE A 92 5.94 8.12 -3.19
C PHE A 92 6.96 7.70 -2.11
N MET A 93 7.34 6.42 -2.07
CA MET A 93 8.37 5.92 -1.14
C MET A 93 9.74 6.53 -1.42
N LEU A 94 10.11 6.65 -2.71
CA LEU A 94 11.34 7.33 -3.12
C LEU A 94 11.35 8.80 -2.66
N TRP A 95 10.25 9.52 -2.87
CA TRP A 95 10.12 10.89 -2.39
C TRP A 95 10.23 10.99 -0.87
N LEU A 96 9.55 10.10 -0.12
CA LEU A 96 9.65 10.09 1.35
C LEU A 96 11.09 9.88 1.84
N HIS A 97 11.85 9.01 1.17
CA HIS A 97 13.27 8.81 1.48
C HIS A 97 14.08 10.10 1.27
N GLU A 98 13.87 10.77 0.14
CA GLU A 98 14.49 12.06 -0.14
C GLU A 98 14.13 13.12 0.92
N GLU A 99 12.86 13.20 1.33
CA GLU A 99 12.42 14.20 2.30
C GLU A 99 12.98 13.98 3.70
N VAL A 100 13.16 12.73 4.11
CA VAL A 100 13.86 12.40 5.36
C VAL A 100 15.34 12.79 5.26
N ALA A 101 16.00 12.45 4.15
CA ALA A 101 17.41 12.79 3.93
C ALA A 101 17.64 14.31 3.89
N LYS A 102 16.78 15.08 3.22
CA LYS A 102 16.83 16.56 3.16
C LYS A 102 16.75 17.21 4.53
N GLN A 103 16.13 16.54 5.50
CA GLN A 103 16.00 17.02 6.87
C GLN A 103 17.10 16.47 7.79
N GLY A 104 18.15 15.86 7.24
CA GLY A 104 19.29 15.32 7.99
C GLY A 104 19.05 13.93 8.58
N GLY A 105 17.97 13.26 8.20
CA GLY A 105 17.73 11.86 8.57
C GLY A 105 18.70 10.91 7.87
N THR A 106 19.02 9.80 8.52
CA THR A 106 19.92 8.76 8.00
C THR A 106 19.20 7.44 7.82
N PHE A 107 19.70 6.61 6.91
CA PHE A 107 19.15 5.30 6.61
C PHE A 107 20.20 4.22 6.87
N GLU A 108 19.80 3.17 7.57
CA GLU A 108 20.65 2.02 7.89
C GLU A 108 19.93 0.75 7.46
N GLN A 109 20.50 0.03 6.49
CA GLN A 109 19.95 -1.24 6.07
C GLN A 109 20.44 -2.35 7.00
N ARG A 110 19.58 -2.79 7.89
CA ARG A 110 19.87 -3.82 8.89
C ARG A 110 18.58 -4.49 9.37
N ARG A 111 18.65 -5.81 9.57
CA ARG A 111 17.62 -6.54 10.30
C ARG A 111 17.73 -6.27 11.80
N VAL A 112 16.68 -5.67 12.37
CA VAL A 112 16.53 -5.53 13.83
C VAL A 112 16.12 -6.88 14.41
N ILE A 113 16.80 -7.31 15.47
CA ILE A 113 16.55 -8.59 16.16
C ILE A 113 15.84 -8.37 17.50
N SER A 114 16.19 -7.28 18.20
CA SER A 114 15.58 -6.88 19.46
C SER A 114 15.37 -5.38 19.47
N LEU A 115 14.19 -4.91 19.90
CA LEU A 115 13.91 -3.48 20.04
C LEU A 115 14.66 -2.87 21.24
N ASP A 116 14.98 -3.67 22.26
CA ASP A 116 15.65 -3.20 23.48
C ASP A 116 17.15 -2.92 23.28
N GLU A 117 17.74 -3.44 22.20
CA GLU A 117 19.14 -3.23 21.84
C GLU A 117 19.34 -1.93 21.04
N GLU A 118 18.26 -1.28 20.61
CA GLU A 118 18.31 -0.06 19.82
C GLU A 118 18.64 1.15 20.71
N GLN A 119 19.80 1.75 20.47
CA GLN A 119 20.25 2.94 21.19
C GLN A 119 19.55 4.19 20.65
N CYS A 120 18.46 4.59 21.29
CA CYS A 120 17.73 5.82 21.01
C CYS A 120 16.92 6.33 22.21
N ASP A 121 16.59 7.63 22.20
CA ASP A 121 15.70 8.22 23.22
C ASP A 121 14.23 7.88 22.98
N LEU A 122 13.85 7.65 21.71
CA LEU A 122 12.50 7.31 21.28
C LEU A 122 12.55 6.33 20.10
N LEU A 123 11.80 5.23 20.23
CA LEU A 123 11.66 4.22 19.19
C LEU A 123 10.24 4.25 18.60
N VAL A 124 10.13 4.32 17.28
CA VAL A 124 8.87 4.18 16.54
C VAL A 124 8.88 2.86 15.79
N ASN A 125 8.11 1.88 16.27
CA ASN A 125 8.04 0.56 15.65
C ASN A 125 7.05 0.54 14.48
N CYS A 126 7.58 0.55 13.25
CA CYS A 126 6.84 0.41 12.00
C CYS A 126 7.15 -0.90 11.26
N SER A 127 7.52 -1.97 11.98
CA SER A 127 8.05 -3.23 11.41
C SER A 127 7.01 -4.13 10.70
N GLY A 128 5.76 -3.68 10.56
CA GLY A 128 4.73 -4.43 9.86
C GLY A 128 4.47 -5.80 10.49
N LEU A 129 4.54 -6.87 9.69
CA LEU A 129 4.32 -8.25 10.15
C LEU A 129 5.37 -8.72 11.17
N ALA A 130 6.58 -8.18 11.13
CA ALA A 130 7.64 -8.52 12.08
C ALA A 130 7.34 -8.03 13.50
N ALA A 131 6.33 -7.16 13.69
CA ALA A 131 5.89 -6.74 15.02
C ALA A 131 5.36 -7.92 15.88
N LYS A 132 4.94 -9.02 15.26
CA LYS A 132 4.60 -10.26 15.96
C LYS A 132 5.81 -10.80 16.74
N GLU A 133 6.95 -10.90 16.07
CA GLU A 133 8.21 -11.41 16.65
C GLU A 133 8.91 -10.36 17.51
N LEU A 134 9.02 -9.12 17.02
CA LEU A 134 9.82 -8.07 17.65
C LEU A 134 9.16 -7.42 18.88
N ALA A 135 7.84 -7.45 18.97
CA ALA A 135 7.10 -6.77 20.03
C ALA A 135 5.99 -7.63 20.66
N GLY A 136 5.98 -8.94 20.38
CA GLY A 136 5.03 -9.88 20.99
C GLY A 136 3.57 -9.65 20.62
N TYR A 137 3.29 -9.01 19.48
CA TYR A 137 1.91 -8.79 19.05
C TYR A 137 1.32 -10.04 18.41
N ASP A 138 0.84 -10.98 19.23
CA ASP A 138 0.29 -12.25 18.74
C ASP A 138 -0.95 -12.09 17.86
N THR A 139 -1.65 -10.96 18.00
CA THR A 139 -2.79 -10.60 17.15
C THR A 139 -2.41 -10.25 15.73
N VAL A 140 -1.12 -10.07 15.43
CA VAL A 140 -0.61 -9.78 14.07
C VAL A 140 -0.49 -11.07 13.27
N PHE A 141 -1.06 -11.05 12.06
CA PHE A 141 -0.99 -12.17 11.10
C PHE A 141 -1.08 -11.68 9.65
N PRO A 142 -0.61 -12.48 8.67
CA PRO A 142 -0.58 -12.07 7.28
C PRO A 142 -1.95 -12.21 6.62
N PHE A 143 -2.21 -11.27 5.73
CA PHE A 143 -3.10 -11.45 4.60
C PHE A 143 -2.23 -11.60 3.36
N ARG A 144 -2.14 -12.80 2.81
CA ARG A 144 -1.44 -13.01 1.54
C ARG A 144 -2.33 -12.54 0.40
N CYS A 145 -1.74 -11.67 -0.41
CA CYS A 145 -2.35 -11.15 -1.61
C CYS A 145 -1.47 -11.51 -2.82
N GLN A 146 -2.08 -11.65 -3.98
CA GLN A 146 -1.37 -11.80 -5.24
C GLN A 146 -2.02 -10.89 -6.26
N ILE A 147 -1.19 -10.18 -7.03
CA ILE A 147 -1.60 -9.21 -8.04
C ILE A 147 -0.91 -9.52 -9.36
N ILE A 148 -1.50 -9.03 -10.44
CA ILE A 148 -0.98 -9.12 -11.79
C ILE A 148 -0.79 -7.69 -12.29
N ASN A 149 0.42 -7.33 -12.68
CA ASN A 149 0.68 -6.11 -13.42
C ASN A 149 0.61 -6.42 -14.91
N VAL A 150 -0.12 -5.59 -15.63
CA VAL A 150 -0.20 -5.65 -17.09
C VAL A 150 0.03 -4.27 -17.67
N PHE A 151 0.56 -4.19 -18.87
CA PHE A 151 0.54 -2.95 -19.64
C PHE A 151 -0.72 -2.90 -20.50
N HIS A 152 -1.37 -1.73 -20.61
CA HIS A 152 -2.48 -1.52 -21.53
C HIS A 152 -2.43 -0.11 -22.13
N SER A 153 -2.52 0.02 -23.46
CA SER A 153 -2.34 1.32 -24.15
C SER A 153 -3.49 2.31 -23.90
N LYS A 154 -4.67 1.79 -23.52
CA LYS A 154 -5.89 2.56 -23.20
C LYS A 154 -6.43 2.10 -21.85
N PRO A 155 -5.78 2.48 -20.74
CA PRO A 155 -6.23 2.05 -19.42
C PRO A 155 -7.68 2.48 -19.15
N ASN A 156 -8.45 1.64 -18.46
CA ASN A 156 -9.82 1.96 -18.05
C ASN A 156 -9.83 2.95 -16.88
N GLU A 157 -11.00 3.26 -16.33
CA GLU A 157 -11.11 3.85 -15.00
C GLU A 157 -10.82 2.80 -13.91
N PRO A 158 -10.36 3.21 -12.71
CA PRO A 158 -10.23 2.30 -11.58
C PRO A 158 -11.56 1.64 -11.24
N LYS A 159 -11.52 0.33 -11.01
CA LYS A 159 -12.68 -0.48 -10.61
C LYS A 159 -12.35 -1.29 -9.37
N VAL A 160 -13.33 -1.43 -8.49
CA VAL A 160 -13.27 -2.34 -7.34
C VAL A 160 -14.60 -3.07 -7.27
N SER A 161 -14.54 -4.38 -7.04
CA SER A 161 -15.72 -5.21 -6.84
C SER A 161 -15.44 -6.26 -5.76
N VAL A 162 -16.51 -6.64 -5.08
CA VAL A 162 -16.54 -7.82 -4.21
C VAL A 162 -17.71 -8.66 -4.70
N ASP A 163 -17.45 -9.91 -5.08
CA ASP A 163 -18.53 -10.80 -5.52
C ASP A 163 -19.31 -11.38 -4.33
N LYS A 164 -20.35 -12.16 -4.64
CA LYS A 164 -21.25 -12.74 -3.62
C LYS A 164 -20.54 -13.70 -2.67
N ASP A 165 -19.43 -14.29 -3.12
CA ASP A 165 -18.62 -15.23 -2.36
C ASP A 165 -17.51 -14.51 -1.57
N GLY A 166 -17.54 -13.17 -1.58
CA GLY A 166 -16.58 -12.32 -0.87
C GLY A 166 -15.23 -12.19 -1.57
N GLN A 167 -15.11 -12.63 -2.83
CA GLN A 167 -13.85 -12.50 -3.57
C GLN A 167 -13.68 -11.08 -4.09
N HIS A 168 -12.50 -10.54 -3.85
CA HIS A 168 -12.13 -9.20 -4.26
C HIS A 168 -11.59 -9.18 -5.69
N ALA A 169 -11.95 -8.15 -6.43
CA ALA A 169 -11.31 -7.83 -7.69
C ALA A 169 -11.18 -6.31 -7.87
N TYR A 170 -9.99 -5.84 -8.25
CA TYR A 170 -9.75 -4.46 -8.59
C TYR A 170 -8.87 -4.33 -9.84
N ILE A 171 -9.09 -3.24 -10.55
CA ILE A 171 -8.34 -2.82 -11.73
C ILE A 171 -7.88 -1.40 -11.41
N ILE A 172 -6.58 -1.19 -11.29
CA ILE A 172 -6.01 0.11 -10.92
C ILE A 172 -5.03 0.53 -12.01
N PRO A 173 -5.50 1.33 -12.97
CA PRO A 173 -4.68 1.89 -14.02
C PRO A 173 -3.80 3.02 -13.48
N ARG A 174 -2.60 3.13 -14.05
CA ARG A 174 -1.59 4.13 -13.76
C ARG A 174 -1.36 5.01 -15.00
N PRO A 175 -0.90 6.26 -14.83
CA PRO A 175 -0.74 7.20 -15.95
C PRO A 175 0.24 6.77 -17.05
N ASP A 176 1.18 5.88 -16.73
CA ASP A 176 2.21 5.34 -17.63
C ASP A 176 1.73 4.15 -18.49
N GLY A 177 0.48 3.72 -18.31
CA GLY A 177 -0.11 2.57 -19.01
C GLY A 177 0.01 1.26 -18.24
N ASP A 178 0.67 1.24 -17.08
CA ASP A 178 0.62 0.09 -16.18
C ASP A 178 -0.77 -0.05 -15.56
N VAL A 179 -1.23 -1.28 -15.39
CA VAL A 179 -2.49 -1.60 -14.75
C VAL A 179 -2.27 -2.71 -13.74
N VAL A 180 -2.63 -2.44 -12.50
CA VAL A 180 -2.61 -3.43 -11.42
C VAL A 180 -3.97 -4.14 -11.38
N LEU A 181 -3.95 -5.45 -11.57
CA LEU A 181 -5.08 -6.34 -11.40
C LEU A 181 -4.92 -7.08 -10.08
N GLY A 182 -5.89 -6.99 -9.19
CA GLY A 182 -5.87 -7.71 -7.92
C GLY A 182 -7.25 -8.15 -7.51
N GLU A 183 -7.44 -8.83 -6.38
CA GLU A 183 -6.39 -9.55 -5.66
C GLU A 183 -6.92 -10.86 -5.10
N THR A 184 -6.03 -11.70 -4.60
CA THR A 184 -6.38 -12.74 -3.63
C THR A 184 -6.36 -12.18 -2.22
N VAL A 185 -7.17 -12.76 -1.33
CA VAL A 185 -7.24 -12.39 0.08
C VAL A 185 -7.20 -13.69 0.90
N GLN A 186 -6.01 -14.05 1.39
CA GLN A 186 -5.79 -15.32 2.10
C GLN A 186 -5.26 -15.07 3.51
N GLU A 187 -6.13 -15.20 4.53
CA GLU A 187 -5.75 -15.05 5.93
C GLU A 187 -4.75 -16.12 6.38
N HIS A 188 -3.82 -15.75 7.27
CA HIS A 188 -2.84 -16.64 7.91
C HIS A 188 -1.90 -17.36 6.95
N ASN A 189 -1.94 -17.04 5.66
CA ASN A 189 -1.04 -17.62 4.69
C ASN A 189 0.27 -16.84 4.68
N TRP A 190 1.36 -17.48 5.10
CA TRP A 190 2.71 -16.90 5.14
C TRP A 190 3.51 -17.14 3.87
N SER A 191 2.98 -17.89 2.90
CA SER A 191 3.69 -18.21 1.66
C SER A 191 4.00 -16.94 0.87
N THR A 192 5.25 -16.82 0.45
CA THR A 192 5.75 -15.73 -0.43
C THR A 192 5.87 -16.18 -1.90
N GLU A 193 5.41 -17.38 -2.21
CA GLU A 193 5.46 -17.95 -3.56
C GLU A 193 4.28 -17.47 -4.40
N ASN A 194 4.46 -17.39 -5.71
CA ASN A 194 3.33 -17.20 -6.64
C ASN A 194 2.64 -18.54 -6.85
N LYS A 195 1.30 -18.54 -6.84
CA LYS A 195 0.50 -19.71 -7.20
C LYS A 195 -0.22 -19.44 -8.51
N ASP A 196 -0.13 -20.37 -9.45
CA ASP A 196 -0.78 -20.20 -10.75
C ASP A 196 -2.31 -20.18 -10.63
N ASP A 197 -2.90 -21.01 -9.77
CA ASP A 197 -4.34 -20.95 -9.46
C ASP A 197 -4.81 -19.57 -8.96
N ASP A 198 -3.97 -18.87 -8.18
CA ASP A 198 -4.25 -17.52 -7.71
C ASP A 198 -4.14 -16.49 -8.85
N VAL A 199 -3.20 -16.69 -9.79
CA VAL A 199 -3.09 -15.86 -11.00
C VAL A 199 -4.36 -16.03 -11.83
N ASP A 200 -4.74 -17.27 -12.11
CA ASP A 200 -5.87 -17.59 -12.97
C ASP A 200 -7.17 -17.04 -12.38
N GLY A 201 -7.37 -17.19 -11.07
CA GLY A 201 -8.54 -16.62 -10.39
C GLY A 201 -8.60 -15.10 -10.44
N VAL A 202 -7.47 -14.40 -10.19
CA VAL A 202 -7.41 -12.93 -10.28
C VAL A 202 -7.65 -12.47 -11.72
N TRP A 203 -7.01 -13.12 -12.68
CA TRP A 203 -7.15 -12.82 -14.10
C TRP A 203 -8.61 -12.96 -14.55
N GLU A 204 -9.24 -14.10 -14.26
CA GLU A 204 -10.62 -14.37 -14.63
C GLU A 204 -11.59 -13.33 -14.06
N ARG A 205 -11.45 -12.99 -12.77
CA ARG A 205 -12.26 -11.94 -12.13
C ARG A 205 -12.07 -10.59 -12.79
N CYS A 206 -10.84 -10.21 -13.10
CA CYS A 206 -10.54 -8.92 -13.73
C CYS A 206 -11.03 -8.87 -15.19
N CYS A 207 -10.90 -9.94 -15.97
CA CYS A 207 -11.47 -10.03 -17.31
C CYS A 207 -13.00 -9.95 -17.32
N ARG A 208 -13.68 -10.46 -16.28
CA ARG A 208 -15.13 -10.25 -16.15
C ARG A 208 -15.50 -8.79 -15.92
N LEU A 209 -14.70 -8.03 -15.17
CA LEU A 209 -14.92 -6.61 -14.91
C LEU A 209 -14.50 -5.69 -16.07
N TRP A 210 -13.50 -6.10 -16.83
CA TRP A 210 -12.99 -5.37 -17.98
C TRP A 210 -12.50 -6.35 -19.06
N PRO A 211 -13.39 -6.81 -19.94
CA PRO A 211 -13.05 -7.81 -20.96
C PRO A 211 -11.91 -7.39 -21.90
N GLU A 212 -11.78 -6.09 -22.16
CA GLU A 212 -10.74 -5.56 -23.07
C GLU A 212 -9.32 -5.70 -22.49
N VAL A 213 -9.18 -5.91 -21.18
CA VAL A 213 -7.87 -6.17 -20.55
C VAL A 213 -7.17 -7.38 -21.16
N ALA A 214 -7.90 -8.30 -21.79
CA ALA A 214 -7.32 -9.51 -22.39
C ALA A 214 -6.72 -9.27 -23.80
N LEU A 215 -6.91 -8.09 -24.40
CA LEU A 215 -6.61 -7.85 -25.82
C LEU A 215 -5.20 -7.32 -26.09
N GLU A 216 -4.53 -6.72 -25.10
CA GLU A 216 -3.20 -6.10 -25.27
C GLU A 216 -2.34 -6.26 -24.01
N VAL A 217 -1.68 -7.40 -23.77
CA VAL A 217 -0.98 -7.63 -22.48
C VAL A 217 0.43 -8.22 -22.60
N CYS A 218 1.36 -7.57 -21.88
CA CYS A 218 2.57 -8.19 -21.35
C CYS A 218 2.39 -8.34 -19.83
N VAL A 219 2.55 -9.56 -19.29
CA VAL A 219 2.25 -9.88 -17.88
C VAL A 219 3.51 -9.81 -17.01
N LEU A 220 3.47 -9.01 -15.94
CA LEU A 220 4.42 -9.02 -14.83
C LEU A 220 3.70 -9.45 -13.54
N LYS A 221 4.19 -10.48 -12.84
CA LYS A 221 3.53 -11.03 -11.63
C LYS A 221 4.15 -10.42 -10.35
N CYS A 222 3.35 -9.80 -9.46
CA CYS A 222 3.84 -9.12 -8.24
C CYS A 222 3.16 -9.60 -6.94
N ARG A 223 3.83 -9.41 -5.78
CA ARG A 223 3.59 -10.16 -4.52
C ARG A 223 3.50 -9.30 -3.26
N PRO A 224 2.33 -9.14 -2.61
CA PRO A 224 2.23 -8.61 -1.24
C PRO A 224 1.91 -9.63 -0.14
N LEU A 225 2.56 -9.49 1.02
CA LEU A 225 2.00 -9.90 2.33
C LEU A 225 1.54 -8.64 3.07
N ARG A 226 0.23 -8.49 3.33
CA ARG A 226 -0.34 -7.37 4.08
C ARG A 226 -0.46 -7.69 5.57
N LEU A 227 -0.30 -6.66 6.38
CA LEU A 227 -0.49 -6.71 7.83
C LEU A 227 -1.98 -6.67 8.18
N ASN A 228 -2.46 -7.60 9.01
CA ASN A 228 -3.74 -7.45 9.70
C ASN A 228 -3.62 -7.75 11.21
N ARG A 229 -4.57 -7.25 12.01
CA ARG A 229 -4.69 -7.48 13.45
C ARG A 229 -6.01 -8.17 13.79
N ARG A 230 -5.95 -9.26 14.53
CA ARG A 230 -7.11 -9.88 15.18
C ARG A 230 -7.42 -9.10 16.46
N ARG A 231 -8.69 -9.11 16.87
CA ARG A 231 -9.10 -8.50 18.14
C ARG A 231 -8.54 -9.31 19.31
#